data_AF-A0A529MFP1-F1
#
_entry.id   AF-A0A529MFP1-F1
#
_cell.length_a   1.000
_cell.length_b   1.000
_cell.length_c   1.000
_cell.angle_alpha   90.00
_cell.angle_beta   90.00
_cell.angle_gamma   90.00
#
_symmetry.space_group_name_H-M   'P 1'
#
loop_
_entity.id
_entity.type
_entity.pdbx_description
1 polymer ?
#
loop_
_entity_poly.entity_id
_entity_poly.type
_entity_poly.pdbx_seq_one_letter_code
_entity_poly.pdbx_strand_id
1 'polypeptide(L)'
;LDKIFGRNVNVSVEIKSVSLLNRNTASVRFATTTRRDNSSTIDNWVAVIKFRYTSTPLKNEWRFDNPLGFQVTEYRRDQESAPTAGNLQ
;
A
#
# COMPACT_ATOMS: atom_id res chain seq x y z
N LEU A 1 -3.71 14.92 2.21
CA LEU A 1 -3.99 13.71 3.01
C LEU A 1 -4.12 14.01 4.51
N ASP A 2 -3.45 15.05 5.03
CA ASP A 2 -3.46 15.45 6.45
C ASP A 2 -4.79 16.07 6.98
N LYS A 3 -5.76 16.35 6.09
CA LYS A 3 -6.98 17.10 6.46
C LYS A 3 -8.25 16.25 6.64
N ILE A 4 -8.19 14.94 6.36
CA ILE A 4 -9.39 14.07 6.27
C ILE A 4 -9.47 13.10 7.47
N PHE A 5 -8.34 12.74 8.06
CA PHE A 5 -8.30 11.87 9.23
C PHE A 5 -7.94 12.73 10.45
N GLY A 6 -8.94 13.09 11.25
CA GLY A 6 -8.70 13.71 12.55
C GLY A 6 -7.78 12.85 13.43
N ARG A 7 -7.21 13.46 14.48
CA ARG A 7 -6.16 12.93 15.38
C ARG A 7 -6.39 11.50 15.95
N ASN A 8 -7.60 10.96 15.86
CA ASN A 8 -8.00 9.68 16.44
C ASN A 8 -8.25 8.54 15.42
N VAL A 9 -7.82 8.70 14.16
CA VAL A 9 -7.90 7.61 13.18
C VAL A 9 -6.50 7.09 12.85
N ASN A 10 -6.27 5.81 13.14
CA ASN A 10 -5.06 5.11 12.77
C ASN A 10 -5.38 4.12 11.63
N VAL A 11 -4.61 4.17 10.54
CA VAL A 11 -4.73 3.23 9.43
C VAL A 11 -3.46 2.39 9.40
N SER A 12 -3.58 1.13 9.82
CA SER A 12 -2.51 0.15 9.75
C SER A 12 -2.59 -0.62 8.44
N VAL A 13 -1.45 -0.88 7.81
CA VAL A 13 -1.35 -1.65 6.56
C VAL A 13 -0.63 -2.96 6.85
N GLU A 14 -1.27 -4.08 6.52
CA GLU A 14 -0.70 -5.41 6.67
C GLU A 14 -0.55 -6.08 5.30
N ILE A 15 0.68 -6.41 4.91
CA ILE A 15 0.97 -7.08 3.64
C ILE A 15 0.75 -8.58 3.82
N LYS A 16 -0.21 -9.15 3.09
CA LYS A 16 -0.53 -10.59 3.12
C LYS A 16 0.35 -11.38 2.15
N SER A 17 0.56 -10.85 0.95
CA SER A 17 1.30 -11.55 -0.10
C SER A 17 1.84 -10.58 -1.13
N VAL A 18 3.01 -10.91 -1.68
CA VAL A 18 3.63 -10.22 -2.81
C VAL A 18 3.93 -11.25 -3.88
N SER A 19 3.47 -11.01 -5.11
CA SER A 19 3.69 -11.87 -6.27
C SER A 19 4.22 -11.07 -7.43
N LEU A 20 5.39 -11.44 -7.96
CA LEU A 20 5.95 -10.82 -9.16
C LEU A 20 5.26 -11.41 -10.39
N LEU A 21 4.48 -10.59 -11.10
CA LEU A 21 3.81 -11.00 -12.33
C LEU A 21 4.80 -11.01 -13.50
N ASN A 22 5.73 -10.07 -13.51
CA ASN A 22 6.85 -10.00 -14.46
C ASN A 22 7.99 -9.14 -13.86
N ARG A 23 9.07 -8.91 -14.63
CA ARG A 23 10.24 -8.12 -14.18
C ARG A 23 9.94 -6.70 -13.74
N ASN A 24 8.80 -6.15 -14.15
CA ASN A 24 8.43 -4.75 -13.95
C ASN A 24 7.04 -4.59 -13.32
N THR A 25 6.38 -5.67 -12.91
CA THR A 25 5.01 -5.64 -12.38
C THR A 25 4.88 -6.61 -11.22
N ALA A 26 4.39 -6.12 -10.09
CA ALA A 26 4.07 -6.92 -8.92
C ALA A 26 2.59 -6.77 -8.56
N SER A 27 1.98 -7.88 -8.14
CA SER A 27 0.70 -7.92 -7.46
C SER A 27 0.94 -8.02 -5.95
N VAL A 28 0.39 -7.11 -5.16
CA VAL A 28 0.52 -7.06 -3.71
C VAL A 28 -0.86 -7.17 -3.09
N ARG A 29 -1.10 -8.22 -2.30
CA ARG A 29 -2.30 -8.34 -1.46
C ARG A 29 -2.01 -7.78 -0.08
N PHE A 30 -2.86 -6.89 0.38
CA PHE A 30 -2.71 -6.28 1.70
C PHE A 30 -4.08 -5.96 2.30
N ALA A 31 -4.15 -5.90 3.63
CA ALA A 31 -5.28 -5.38 4.35
C ALA A 31 -4.98 -3.99 4.90
N THR A 32 -5.98 -3.12 4.94
CA THR A 32 -5.93 -1.88 5.70
C THR A 32 -6.89 -1.97 6.86
N THR A 33 -6.36 -1.85 8.07
CA THR A 33 -7.14 -1.82 9.30
C THR A 33 -7.28 -0.38 9.75
N THR A 34 -8.47 0.18 9.58
CA THR A 34 -8.80 1.52 10.05
C THR A 34 -9.37 1.42 11.45
N ARG A 35 -8.64 1.92 12.45
CA ARG A 35 -9.07 2.00 13.85
C ARG A 35 -9.52 3.42 14.17
N ARG A 36 -10.75 3.57 14.65
CA ARG A 36 -11.33 4.82 15.16
C ARG A 36 -11.95 4.55 16.52
N ASP A 37 -11.41 5.17 17.56
CA ASP A 37 -11.84 5.08 18.96
C ASP A 37 -12.16 3.63 19.42
N ASN A 38 -13.39 3.15 19.20
CA ASN A 38 -13.86 1.80 19.59
C ASN A 38 -14.24 0.88 18.41
N SER A 39 -14.01 1.30 17.18
CA SER A 39 -14.33 0.54 15.96
C SER A 39 -13.07 0.23 15.15
N SER A 40 -13.00 -0.97 14.59
CA SER A 40 -11.93 -1.40 13.70
C SER A 40 -12.57 -1.99 12.45
N THR A 41 -12.27 -1.42 11.29
CA THR A 41 -12.72 -1.92 9.98
C THR A 41 -11.51 -2.46 9.22
N ILE A 42 -11.62 -3.69 8.70
CA ILE A 42 -10.57 -4.34 7.91
C ILE A 42 -11.04 -4.40 6.46
N ASP A 43 -10.33 -3.71 5.58
CA ASP A 43 -10.56 -3.76 4.14
C ASP A 43 -9.42 -4.51 3.45
N ASN A 44 -9.78 -5.42 2.54
CA ASN A 44 -8.81 -6.22 1.79
C ASN A 44 -8.62 -5.65 0.39
N TRP A 45 -7.37 -5.53 -0.01
CA TRP A 45 -6.98 -4.89 -1.26
C TRP A 45 -5.98 -5.74 -2.04
N VAL A 46 -6.08 -5.66 -3.36
CA VAL A 46 -5.05 -6.13 -4.28
C VAL A 46 -4.53 -4.93 -5.06
N ALA A 47 -3.23 -4.62 -4.93
CA ALA A 47 -2.56 -3.62 -5.73
C ALA A 47 -1.76 -4.28 -6.86
N VAL A 48 -1.87 -3.70 -8.06
CA VAL A 48 -0.98 -3.98 -9.19
C VAL A 48 -0.06 -2.78 -9.34
N ILE A 49 1.24 -3.03 -9.19
CA ILE A 49 2.28 -2.01 -9.16
C ILE A 49 3.21 -2.26 -10.34
N LYS A 50 3.32 -1.29 -11.26
CA LYS A 50 4.38 -1.29 -12.27
C LYS A 50 5.56 -0.49 -11.75
N PHE A 51 6.75 -1.05 -11.86
CA PHE A 51 7.97 -0.45 -11.38
C PHE A 51 9.13 -0.64 -12.36
N ARG A 52 10.13 0.22 -12.22
CA ARG A 52 11.40 0.14 -12.93
C ARG A 52 12.56 0.45 -11.98
N TYR A 53 13.73 -0.07 -12.31
CA TYR A 53 14.98 0.31 -11.66
C TYR A 53 15.73 1.26 -12.58
N THR A 54 16.24 2.37 -12.04
CA THR A 54 17.14 3.27 -12.76
C THR A 54 18.50 3.26 -12.10
N SER A 55 19.55 3.09 -12.91
CA SER A 55 20.94 3.06 -12.44
C SER A 55 21.53 4.46 -12.23
N THR A 56 20.79 5.53 -12.54
CA THR A 56 21.23 6.91 -12.41
C THR A 56 20.44 7.64 -11.32
N PRO A 57 21.03 7.82 -10.11
CA PRO A 57 20.45 8.69 -9.11
C PRO A 57 20.52 10.14 -9.59
N LEU A 58 19.39 10.86 -9.58
CA LEU A 58 19.34 12.27 -10.00
C LEU A 58 20.06 13.23 -9.02
N LYS A 59 20.30 12.84 -7.75
CA LYS A 59 20.98 13.65 -6.72
C LYS A 59 21.68 12.76 -5.67
N ASN A 60 22.83 13.20 -5.16
CA ASN A 60 23.67 12.46 -4.20
C ASN A 60 22.96 12.16 -2.86
N GLU A 61 22.01 13.00 -2.42
CA GLU A 61 21.31 12.88 -1.14
C GLU A 61 20.34 11.68 -1.08
N TRP A 62 19.86 11.18 -2.23
CA TRP A 62 18.83 10.12 -2.29
C TRP A 62 19.43 8.71 -2.44
N ARG A 63 20.76 8.60 -2.59
CA ARG A 63 21.44 7.31 -2.76
C ARG A 63 21.40 6.46 -1.50
N PHE A 64 21.24 7.08 -0.33
CA PHE A 64 21.21 6.36 0.95
C PHE A 64 19.90 5.59 1.14
N ASP A 65 18.75 6.19 0.78
CA ASP A 65 17.44 5.56 0.94
C ASP A 65 17.03 4.68 -0.25
N ASN A 66 17.50 5.01 -1.46
CA ASN A 66 17.14 4.27 -2.69
C ASN A 66 18.38 3.97 -3.56
N PRO A 67 19.27 3.07 -3.11
CA PRO A 67 20.52 2.77 -3.80
C PRO A 67 20.32 2.13 -5.20
N LEU A 68 19.16 1.52 -5.45
CA LEU A 68 18.82 0.84 -6.72
C LEU A 68 17.95 1.68 -7.65
N GLY A 69 17.55 2.89 -7.23
CA GLY A 69 16.66 3.75 -8.02
C GLY A 69 15.32 3.07 -8.34
N PHE A 70 14.73 2.35 -7.38
CA PHE A 70 13.39 1.79 -7.51
C PHE A 70 12.38 2.92 -7.74
N GLN A 71 11.62 2.85 -8.83
CA GLN A 71 10.61 3.83 -9.18
C GLN A 71 9.30 3.12 -9.52
N VAL A 72 8.23 3.50 -8.86
CA VAL A 72 6.87 3.09 -9.21
C VAL A 72 6.37 4.00 -10.33
N THR A 73 6.03 3.43 -11.47
CA THR A 73 5.50 4.17 -12.63
C THR A 73 3.98 4.17 -12.66
N GLU A 74 3.36 3.10 -12.17
CA GLU A 74 1.91 2.94 -12.15
C GLU A 74 1.51 2.20 -10.87
N TYR A 75 0.43 2.67 -10.26
CA TYR A 75 -0.15 2.05 -9.07
C TYR A 75 -1.66 2.01 -9.24
N ARG A 76 -2.22 0.80 -9.25
CA ARG A 76 -3.66 0.57 -9.20
C ARG A 76 -3.96 -0.31 -8.01
N ARG A 77 -5.03 -0.01 -7.29
CA ARG A 77 -5.53 -0.79 -6.17
C ARG A 77 -7.00 -1.10 -6.39
N ASP A 78 -7.36 -2.37 -6.23
CA ASP A 78 -8.72 -2.88 -6.31
C ASP A 78 -9.11 -3.54 -4.99
N GLN A 79 -10.39 -3.42 -4.63
CA GLN A 79 -10.93 -4.03 -3.44
C GLN A 79 -11.18 -5.52 -3.68
N GLU A 80 -10.58 -6.39 -2.86
CA GLU A 80 -10.69 -7.86 -3.00
C GLU A 80 -12.05 -8.38 -2.55
N SER A 81 -12.68 -7.70 -1.58
CA SER A 81 -14.04 -8.00 -1.09
C SER A 81 -14.65 -6.75 -0.46
N ALA A 82 -15.96 -6.56 -0.64
CA ALA A 82 -16.71 -5.52 0.07
C ALA A 82 -16.43 -5.60 1.58
N PRO A 83 -16.45 -4.48 2.33
CA PRO A 83 -16.10 -4.49 3.74
C PRO A 83 -16.96 -5.55 4.43
N THR A 84 -16.34 -6.46 5.18
CA THR A 84 -17.10 -7.30 6.10
C THR A 84 -17.69 -6.34 7.13
N ALA A 85 -18.95 -5.93 6.92
CA ALA A 85 -19.72 -5.26 7.95
C ALA A 85 -19.61 -6.14 9.19
N GLY A 86 -18.99 -5.60 10.24
CA GLY A 86 -18.73 -6.34 11.47
C GLY A 86 -20.01 -7.06 11.90
N ASN A 87 -19.88 -8.34 12.22
CA ASN A 87 -20.94 -9.11 12.86
C ASN A 87 -21.43 -8.31 14.08
N LEU A 88 -22.58 -7.64 13.92
CA LEU A 88 -23.42 -7.23 15.04
C LEU A 88 -24.31 -8.44 15.34
N GLN A 89 -23.82 -9.30 16.21
CA GLN A 89 -24.61 -10.33 16.89
C GLN A 89 -24.48 -10.13 18.39
#